data_AF-A0A510GJ72-F1
#
_entry.id   AF-A0A510GJ72-F1
#
_cell.length_a   1.000
_cell.length_b   1.000
_cell.length_c   1.000
_cell.angle_alpha   90.00
_cell.angle_beta   90.00
_cell.angle_gamma   90.00
#
_symmetry.space_group_name_H-M   'P 1'
#
loop_
_entity.id
_entity.type
_entity.pdbx_description
1 polymer ?
#
loop_
_entity_poly.entity_id
_entity_poly.type
_entity_poly.pdbx_seq_one_letter_code
_entity_poly.pdbx_strand_id
1 'polypeptide(L)'
;MYYKLLISLLILIVLVICFRNYLPKISFFNNKPQTLESNINNYEKELAKYDEAIKLNPNDALAYFARGIILYQLGKYELSLLSYEKAIELDPKNFEFYINQGTSF
;
A
#
# COMPACT_ATOMS: atom_id res chain seq x y z
N MET A 1 48.83 8.93 -26.03
CA MET A 1 48.27 8.42 -24.75
C MET A 1 47.42 9.44 -24.02
N TYR A 2 47.89 10.68 -23.84
CA TYR A 2 47.20 11.75 -23.10
C TYR A 2 45.79 12.09 -23.63
N TYR A 3 45.63 12.24 -24.94
CA TYR A 3 44.34 12.60 -25.56
C TYR A 3 43.24 11.57 -25.32
N LYS A 4 43.57 10.27 -25.26
CA LYS A 4 42.58 9.20 -24.99
C LYS A 4 42.07 9.26 -23.55
N LEU A 5 42.93 9.61 -22.61
CA LEU A 5 42.57 9.79 -21.20
C LEU A 5 41.66 11.03 -21.02
N LEU A 6 42.00 12.13 -21.70
CA LEU A 6 41.23 13.38 -21.66
C LEU A 6 39.82 13.21 -22.25
N ILE A 7 39.71 12.51 -23.38
CA ILE A 7 38.41 12.21 -24.03
C ILE A 7 37.56 11.31 -23.11
N SER A 8 38.15 10.30 -22.47
CA SER A 8 37.44 9.44 -21.53
C SER A 8 36.91 10.21 -20.31
N LEU A 9 37.68 11.17 -19.80
CA LEU A 9 37.27 12.01 -18.67
C LEU A 9 36.11 12.95 -19.05
N LEU A 10 36.17 13.56 -20.23
CA LEU A 10 35.11 14.41 -20.75
C LEU A 10 33.79 13.65 -20.96
N ILE A 11 33.85 12.42 -21.48
CA ILE A 11 32.67 11.57 -21.65
C ILE A 11 32.05 11.23 -20.29
N LEU A 12 32.87 10.89 -19.29
CA LEU A 12 32.39 10.60 -17.93
C LEU A 12 31.71 11.82 -17.29
N ILE A 13 32.31 13.01 -17.44
CA ILE A 13 31.75 14.26 -16.93
C ILE A 13 30.41 14.58 -17.59
N VAL A 14 30.31 14.42 -18.91
CA VAL A 14 29.04 14.62 -19.65
C VAL A 14 28.00 13.60 -19.21
N LEU A 15 28.36 12.32 -19.02
CA LEU A 15 27.44 11.30 -18.52
C LEU A 15 26.94 11.62 -17.11
N VAL A 16 27.80 12.07 -16.20
CA VAL A 16 27.43 12.46 -14.84
C VAL A 16 26.51 13.68 -14.85
N ILE A 17 26.77 14.67 -15.70
CA ILE A 17 25.91 15.86 -15.87
C ILE A 17 24.56 15.46 -16.48
N CYS A 18 24.55 14.59 -17.50
CA CYS A 18 23.33 14.06 -18.10
C CYS A 18 22.50 13.25 -17.10
N PHE A 19 23.15 12.41 -16.28
CA PHE A 19 22.47 11.63 -15.25
C PHE A 19 21.90 12.54 -14.14
N ARG A 20 22.68 13.54 -13.70
CA ARG A 20 22.23 14.56 -12.74
C ARG A 20 21.10 15.43 -13.27
N ASN A 21 21.07 15.69 -14.58
CA ASN A 21 20.00 16.39 -15.29
C ASN A 21 18.83 15.48 -15.71
N TYR A 22 18.95 14.15 -15.55
CA TYR A 22 17.84 13.18 -15.60
C TYR A 22 17.17 12.98 -14.23
N LEU A 23 17.89 13.28 -13.14
CA LEU A 23 17.35 13.34 -11.78
C LEU A 23 16.41 14.52 -11.43
N PRO A 24 16.24 15.64 -12.18
CA PRO A 24 15.30 16.69 -11.81
C PRO A 24 13.83 16.31 -12.06
N LYS A 25 13.55 15.06 -12.47
CA LYS A 25 12.22 14.43 -12.38
C LYS A 25 11.94 13.75 -11.02
N ILE A 26 12.90 13.69 -10.10
CA ILE A 26 12.65 13.29 -8.70
C ILE A 26 11.90 14.38 -7.90
N SER A 27 11.58 15.50 -8.54
CA SER A 27 10.52 16.41 -8.07
C SER A 27 9.13 15.76 -7.96
N PHE A 28 8.95 14.51 -8.43
CA PHE A 28 7.77 13.69 -8.11
C PHE A 28 7.61 13.42 -6.59
N PHE A 29 8.68 13.50 -5.80
CA PHE A 29 8.64 13.29 -4.35
C PHE A 29 8.50 14.56 -3.51
N ASN A 30 8.54 15.76 -4.10
CA ASN A 30 8.37 16.99 -3.33
C ASN A 30 6.90 17.28 -2.99
N ASN A 31 5.98 16.48 -3.53
CA ASN A 31 4.61 16.35 -3.07
C ASN A 31 4.36 14.96 -2.47
N LYS A 32 5.31 14.37 -1.73
CA LYS A 32 5.01 13.20 -0.89
C LYS A 32 3.82 13.64 -0.01
N PRO A 33 2.61 13.15 -0.27
CA PRO A 33 1.46 13.96 0.06
C PRO A 33 1.28 13.79 1.56
N GLN A 34 1.26 14.92 2.29
CA GLN A 34 0.88 14.94 3.71
C GLN A 34 -0.45 14.19 3.96
N THR A 35 -1.23 13.95 2.90
CA THR A 35 -2.47 13.16 2.89
C THR A 35 -2.28 11.63 2.89
N LEU A 36 -1.21 11.06 2.33
CA LEU A 36 -1.05 9.59 2.30
C LEU A 36 -0.65 9.07 3.68
N GLU A 37 0.26 9.76 4.37
CA GLU A 37 0.67 9.40 5.73
C GLU A 37 -0.49 9.61 6.72
N SER A 38 -1.28 10.66 6.56
CA SER A 38 -2.50 10.84 7.36
C SER A 38 -3.55 9.77 7.09
N ASN A 39 -3.73 9.36 5.82
CA ASN A 39 -4.70 8.33 5.45
C ASN A 39 -4.28 6.96 5.99
N ILE A 40 -3.00 6.59 5.85
CA ILE A 40 -2.45 5.35 6.42
C ILE A 40 -2.64 5.34 7.94
N ASN A 41 -2.30 6.44 8.62
CA ASN A 41 -2.48 6.54 10.07
C ASN A 41 -3.97 6.42 10.49
N ASN A 42 -4.89 6.96 9.69
CA ASN A 42 -6.32 6.80 9.94
C ASN A 42 -6.77 5.34 9.75
N TYR A 43 -6.32 4.68 8.68
CA TYR A 43 -6.62 3.26 8.46
C TYR A 43 -6.03 2.35 9.53
N GLU A 44 -4.84 2.63 10.05
CA GLU A 44 -4.27 1.88 11.17
C GLU A 44 -5.09 2.04 12.47
N LYS A 45 -5.60 3.25 12.73
CA LYS A 45 -6.51 3.49 13.87
C LYS A 45 -7.84 2.77 13.72
N GLU A 46 -8.43 2.79 12.52
CA GLU A 46 -9.67 2.04 12.25
C GLU A 46 -9.44 0.53 12.35
N LEU A 47 -8.30 0.03 11.86
CA LEU A 47 -7.94 -1.38 11.99
C LEU A 47 -7.91 -1.82 13.45
N ALA A 48 -7.33 -1.00 14.34
CA ALA A 48 -7.27 -1.29 15.77
C ALA A 48 -8.66 -1.39 16.42
N LYS A 49 -9.63 -0.57 15.99
CA LYS A 49 -11.02 -0.65 16.49
C LYS A 49 -11.67 -1.97 16.10
N TYR A 50 -11.48 -2.43 14.86
CA TYR A 50 -12.05 -3.71 14.42
C TYR A 50 -11.34 -4.90 15.07
N ASP A 51 -10.02 -4.82 15.31
CA ASP A 51 -9.31 -5.83 16.09
C ASP A 51 -9.83 -5.91 17.54
N GLU A 52 -10.19 -4.78 18.16
CA GLU A 52 -10.84 -4.76 19.48
C GLU A 52 -12.28 -5.32 19.43
N ALA A 53 -13.07 -4.94 18.42
CA ALA A 53 -14.42 -5.47 18.23
C ALA A 53 -14.41 -7.00 18.07
N ILE A 54 -13.45 -7.54 17.30
CA ILE A 54 -13.26 -8.99 17.14
C ILE A 54 -12.85 -9.66 18.46
N LYS A 55 -12.01 -9.01 19.28
CA LYS A 55 -11.67 -9.55 20.61
C LYS A 55 -12.89 -9.61 21.53
N LEU A 56 -13.77 -8.61 21.47
CA LEU A 56 -15.00 -8.55 22.26
C LEU A 56 -16.06 -9.53 21.77
N ASN A 57 -16.19 -9.67 20.45
CA ASN A 57 -17.10 -10.61 19.80
C ASN A 57 -16.42 -11.32 18.61
N PRO A 58 -15.83 -12.50 18.84
CA PRO A 58 -15.16 -13.28 17.80
C PRO A 58 -16.09 -13.84 16.72
N ASN A 59 -17.40 -13.71 16.87
CA ASN A 59 -18.39 -14.18 15.91
C ASN A 59 -19.05 -13.03 15.13
N ASP A 60 -18.50 -11.81 15.21
CA ASP A 60 -18.98 -10.66 14.47
C ASP A 60 -18.47 -10.69 13.01
N ALA A 61 -19.27 -11.26 12.12
CA ALA A 61 -18.96 -11.33 10.70
C ALA A 61 -18.72 -9.94 10.08
N LEU A 62 -19.44 -8.91 10.53
CA LEU A 62 -19.30 -7.55 10.01
C LEU A 62 -17.98 -6.92 10.44
N ALA A 63 -17.50 -7.20 11.66
CA ALA A 63 -16.20 -6.73 12.12
C ALA A 63 -15.04 -7.33 11.29
N TYR A 64 -15.10 -8.63 10.97
CA TYR A 64 -14.13 -9.26 10.07
C TYR A 64 -14.20 -8.70 8.65
N PHE A 65 -15.41 -8.46 8.14
CA PHE A 65 -15.61 -7.84 6.83
C PHE A 65 -15.00 -6.43 6.75
N ALA A 66 -15.31 -5.57 7.72
CA ALA A 66 -14.78 -4.22 7.77
C ALA A 66 -13.25 -4.20 7.95
N ARG A 67 -12.71 -5.11 8.76
CA ARG A 67 -11.27 -5.34 8.88
C ARG A 67 -10.63 -5.69 7.52
N GLY A 68 -11.28 -6.54 6.73
CA GLY A 68 -10.85 -6.88 5.37
C GLY A 68 -10.72 -5.67 4.45
N ILE A 69 -11.70 -4.77 4.47
CA ILE A 69 -11.70 -3.53 3.67
C ILE A 69 -10.51 -2.63 4.05
N ILE A 70 -10.30 -2.41 5.36
CA ILE A 70 -9.21 -1.55 5.84
C ILE A 70 -7.84 -2.15 5.49
N LEU A 71 -7.68 -3.47 5.62
CA LEU A 71 -6.45 -4.16 5.24
C LEU A 71 -6.17 -4.07 3.73
N TYR A 72 -7.22 -4.14 2.90
CA TYR A 72 -7.10 -3.91 1.46
C TYR A 72 -6.62 -2.49 1.15
N GLN A 73 -7.20 -1.47 1.80
CA GLN A 73 -6.78 -0.07 1.66
C GLN A 73 -5.34 0.20 2.12
N LEU A 74 -4.85 -0.61 3.07
CA LEU A 74 -3.46 -0.60 3.53
C LEU A 74 -2.51 -1.44 2.64
N GLY A 75 -3.01 -2.09 1.59
CA GLY A 75 -2.21 -2.98 0.72
C GLY A 75 -1.85 -4.33 1.34
N LYS A 76 -2.48 -4.70 2.47
CA LYS A 76 -2.27 -5.98 3.18
C LYS A 76 -3.23 -7.05 2.66
N TYR A 77 -3.11 -7.38 1.38
CA TYR A 77 -4.08 -8.19 0.64
C TYR A 77 -4.30 -9.60 1.21
N GLU A 78 -3.23 -10.30 1.61
CA GLU A 78 -3.34 -11.64 2.21
C GLU A 78 -4.16 -11.63 3.50
N LEU A 79 -3.91 -10.65 4.38
CA LEU A 79 -4.65 -10.50 5.62
C LEU A 79 -6.10 -10.06 5.39
N SER A 80 -6.34 -9.27 4.33
CA SER A 80 -7.67 -8.88 3.90
C SER A 80 -8.49 -10.11 3.48
N LEU A 81 -7.90 -10.99 2.65
CA LEU A 81 -8.54 -12.22 2.19
C LEU A 81 -8.95 -13.11 3.36
N LEU A 82 -8.05 -13.36 4.30
CA LEU A 82 -8.34 -14.13 5.52
C LEU A 82 -9.49 -13.54 6.34
N SER A 83 -9.61 -12.20 6.35
CA SER A 83 -10.69 -11.52 7.07
C SER A 83 -12.03 -11.69 6.37
N TYR A 84 -12.07 -11.60 5.04
CA TYR A 84 -13.28 -11.88 4.27
C TYR A 84 -13.69 -13.35 4.36
N GLU A 85 -12.75 -14.28 4.29
CA GLU A 85 -13.03 -15.71 4.48
C GLU A 85 -13.67 -15.97 5.85
N LYS A 86 -13.17 -15.32 6.90
CA LYS A 86 -13.77 -15.47 8.24
C LYS A 86 -15.17 -14.87 8.33
N ALA A 87 -15.40 -13.72 7.69
CA ALA A 87 -16.73 -13.11 7.61
C ALA A 87 -17.74 -14.04 6.89
N ILE A 88 -17.31 -14.67 5.80
CA ILE A 88 -18.10 -15.64 5.03
C ILE A 88 -18.37 -16.91 5.84
N GLU A 89 -17.39 -17.42 6.60
CA GLU A 89 -17.57 -18.58 7.48
C GLU A 89 -18.65 -18.31 8.55
N LEU A 90 -18.65 -17.09 9.11
CA LEU A 90 -19.57 -16.69 10.18
C LEU A 90 -20.98 -16.37 9.67
N ASP A 91 -21.11 -15.75 8.50
CA ASP A 91 -22.40 -15.52 7.84
C ASP A 91 -22.30 -15.79 6.33
N PRO A 92 -22.47 -17.05 5.91
CA PRO A 92 -22.33 -17.44 4.51
C PRO A 92 -23.48 -16.95 3.63
N LYS A 93 -24.55 -16.40 4.21
CA LYS A 93 -25.73 -15.92 3.46
C LYS A 93 -25.59 -14.46 3.05
N ASN A 94 -24.63 -13.74 3.62
CA ASN A 94 -24.38 -12.35 3.25
C ASN A 94 -23.58 -12.27 1.95
N PHE A 95 -24.28 -12.00 0.86
CA PHE A 95 -23.70 -11.92 -0.49
C PHE A 95 -22.69 -10.76 -0.64
N GLU A 96 -22.77 -9.73 0.20
CA GLU A 96 -21.90 -8.55 0.15
C GLU A 96 -20.42 -8.92 0.42
N PHE A 97 -20.19 -9.93 1.25
CA PHE A 97 -18.83 -10.39 1.57
C PHE A 97 -18.14 -11.01 0.36
N TYR A 98 -18.88 -11.77 -0.46
CA TYR A 98 -18.35 -12.37 -1.68
C TYR A 98 -18.06 -11.34 -2.76
N ILE A 99 -18.94 -10.33 -2.93
CA ILE A 99 -18.73 -9.25 -3.90
C ILE A 99 -17.41 -8.52 -3.61
N ASN A 100 -17.20 -8.15 -2.35
CA ASN A 100 -16.02 -7.40 -1.95
C ASN A 100 -14.75 -8.25 -1.86
N GLN A 101 -14.86 -9.56 -1.57
CA GLN A 101 -13.73 -10.47 -1.72
C GLN A 101 -13.28 -10.54 -3.19
N GLY A 102 -14.23 -10.61 -4.13
CA GLY A 102 -13.95 -10.65 -5.57
C GLY A 102 -13.36 -9.35 -6.14
N THR A 103 -13.67 -8.18 -5.57
CA THR A 103 -13.05 -6.90 -5.96
C THR A 103 -11.69 -6.64 -5.32
N SER A 104 -11.29 -7.49 -4.37
CA SER A 104 -10.01 -7.37 -3.66
C SER A 104 -8.86 -8.11 -4.36
N PHE A 105 -9.12 -8.79 -5.48
CA PHE A 105 -8.15 -9.42 -6.39
C PHE A 105 -7.89 -8.55 -7.61
#